data_AF-A0A7W7CBS3-F1
#
_entry.id   AF-A0A7W7CBS3-F1
#
_cell.length_a   1.000
_cell.length_b   1.000
_cell.length_c   1.000
_cell.angle_alpha   90.00
_cell.angle_beta   90.00
_cell.angle_gamma   90.00
#
_symmetry.space_group_name_H-M   'P 1'
#
loop_
_entity.id
_entity.type
_entity.pdbx_description
1 polymer ?
#
loop_
_entity_poly.entity_id
_entity_poly.type
_entity_poly.pdbx_seq_one_letter_code
_entity_poly.pdbx_strand_id
1 'polypeptide(L)'
;MADPDEHLLTPTQRKMLDQQKRANPNPVPVDIQGSLSQSGRYLIDPAHAGKALAKLQEALDEVKAIGRDARDLRHLDAPYNDPYSKRAVQEIAKRASDEQGCHGKANKDLATTLQNMIDNIKAMVLEHENAERKNKGIGGNRS
;
A
#
# COMPACT_ATOMS: atom_id res chain seq x y z
N MET A 1 24.87 34.52 -7.81
CA MET A 1 23.44 34.86 -7.57
C MET A 1 22.88 33.70 -6.78
N ALA A 2 22.67 33.90 -5.48
CA ALA A 2 22.20 32.89 -4.54
C ALA A 2 20.72 33.17 -4.24
N ASP A 3 19.89 32.13 -4.27
CA ASP A 3 18.46 32.20 -3.97
C ASP A 3 18.23 32.57 -2.48
N PRO A 4 17.32 33.51 -2.17
CA PRO A 4 17.19 34.08 -0.82
C PRO A 4 16.43 33.23 0.21
N ASP A 5 16.04 31.98 -0.07
CA ASP A 5 15.13 31.20 0.79
C ASP A 5 15.75 29.97 1.50
N GLU A 6 17.07 29.87 1.65
CA GLU A 6 17.71 28.73 2.35
C GLU A 6 17.92 28.92 3.88
N HIS A 7 17.49 30.05 4.46
CA HIS A 7 17.79 30.38 5.86
C HIS A 7 16.73 29.97 6.90
N LEU A 8 15.67 29.24 6.53
CA LEU A 8 14.58 28.90 7.47
C LEU A 8 14.44 27.40 7.77
N LEU A 9 15.51 26.62 7.66
CA LEU A 9 15.51 25.22 8.10
C LEU A 9 16.34 25.06 9.36
N THR A 10 15.68 24.64 10.44
CA THR A 10 16.34 24.33 11.71
C THR A 10 17.31 23.15 11.53
N PRO A 11 18.36 23.04 12.36
CA PRO A 11 19.28 21.89 12.32
C PRO A 11 18.57 20.53 12.45
N THR A 12 17.44 20.52 13.16
CA THR A 12 16.54 19.37 13.32
C THR A 12 15.84 19.01 12.01
N GLN A 13 15.32 19.99 11.27
CA GLN A 13 14.68 19.77 9.97
C GLN A 13 15.68 19.30 8.91
N ARG A 14 16.92 19.79 8.94
CA ARG A 14 17.99 19.29 8.06
C ARG A 14 18.31 17.82 8.32
N LYS A 15 18.39 17.42 9.60
CA LYS A 15 18.59 16.01 9.97
C LYS A 15 17.41 15.11 9.58
N MET A 16 16.17 15.60 9.70
CA MET A 16 14.98 14.86 9.26
C MET A 16 14.97 14.67 7.75
N LEU A 17 15.33 15.68 6.97
CA LEU A 17 15.41 15.60 5.50
C LEU A 17 16.50 14.62 5.03
N ASP A 18 17.66 14.61 5.69
CA ASP A 18 18.73 13.65 5.41
C ASP A 18 18.38 12.21 5.82
N GLN A 19 17.63 12.03 6.90
CA GLN A 19 17.15 10.72 7.33
C GLN A 19 16.06 10.18 6.39
N GLN A 20 15.22 11.06 5.85
CA GLN A 20 14.18 10.74 4.87
C GLN A 20 14.77 10.37 3.50
N LYS A 21 15.86 11.02 3.08
CA LYS A 21 16.61 10.67 1.86
C LYS A 21 17.39 9.36 1.99
N ARG A 22 17.77 8.94 3.21
CA ARG A 22 18.49 7.68 3.46
C ARG A 22 17.57 6.47 3.63
N ALA A 23 16.28 6.67 3.92
CA ALA A 23 15.35 5.58 4.23
C ALA A 23 14.71 4.89 3.01
N ASN A 24 15.02 5.28 1.77
CA ASN A 24 14.49 4.59 0.59
C ASN A 24 15.37 4.75 -0.66
N PRO A 25 16.35 3.86 -0.90
CA PRO A 25 17.26 4.00 -2.04
C PRO A 25 16.70 3.53 -3.38
N ASN A 26 15.41 3.17 -3.48
CA ASN A 26 14.76 2.94 -4.76
C ASN A 26 13.25 3.16 -4.66
N PRO A 27 12.72 4.33 -5.05
CA PRO A 27 11.34 4.37 -5.50
C PRO A 27 11.30 3.52 -6.78
N VAL A 28 10.75 2.31 -6.69
CA VAL A 28 10.20 1.67 -7.89
C VAL A 28 9.31 2.71 -8.55
N PRO A 29 9.54 3.10 -9.82
CA PRO A 29 8.68 4.04 -10.50
C PRO A 29 7.33 3.35 -10.71
N VAL A 30 6.44 3.53 -9.74
CA VAL A 30 5.04 3.18 -9.88
C VAL A 30 4.41 4.33 -10.67
N ASP A 31 4.69 4.35 -11.97
CA ASP A 31 3.94 5.16 -12.94
C ASP A 31 2.54 4.53 -13.05
N ILE A 32 1.69 4.81 -12.05
CA ILE A 32 0.25 4.71 -12.18
C ILE A 32 -0.16 6.13 -12.49
N GLN A 33 -0.42 6.42 -13.77
CA GLN A 33 -1.01 7.68 -14.22
C GLN A 33 -2.43 7.77 -13.65
N GLY A 34 -2.53 8.16 -12.38
CA GLY A 34 -3.77 8.43 -11.67
C GLY A 34 -3.61 9.76 -10.95
N SER A 35 -4.35 10.78 -11.39
CA SER A 35 -4.40 12.06 -10.69
C SER A 35 -5.18 11.90 -9.39
N LEU A 36 -4.53 12.17 -8.25
CA LEU A 36 -5.21 12.34 -6.96
C LEU A 36 -6.09 13.60 -7.03
N SER A 37 -7.39 13.44 -7.26
CA SER A 37 -8.31 14.56 -7.04
C SER A 37 -8.40 14.84 -5.54
N GLN A 38 -8.50 16.11 -5.15
CA GLN A 38 -8.65 16.60 -3.77
C GLN A 38 -9.79 15.96 -2.95
N SER A 39 -10.60 15.08 -3.54
CA SER A 39 -11.74 14.39 -2.93
C SER A 39 -11.48 12.94 -2.50
N GLY A 40 -10.26 12.43 -2.60
CA GLY A 40 -9.95 11.03 -2.27
C GLY A 40 -10.50 10.01 -3.28
N ARG A 41 -10.94 10.49 -4.45
CA ARG A 41 -11.40 9.66 -5.57
C ARG A 41 -10.24 9.38 -6.52
N TYR A 42 -9.96 8.11 -6.74
CA TYR A 42 -9.01 7.65 -7.74
C TYR A 42 -9.68 7.63 -9.11
N LEU A 43 -9.18 8.43 -10.07
CA LEU A 43 -9.54 8.27 -11.47
C LEU A 43 -8.60 7.24 -12.10
N ILE A 44 -9.18 6.16 -12.60
CA ILE A 44 -8.46 5.13 -13.36
C ILE A 44 -9.09 5.08 -14.74
N ASP A 45 -8.27 5.25 -15.77
CA ASP A 45 -8.68 5.03 -17.15
C ASP A 45 -9.03 3.54 -17.35
N PRO A 46 -10.22 3.20 -17.87
CA PRO A 46 -10.62 1.82 -18.14
C PRO A 46 -9.59 1.03 -18.97
N ALA A 47 -8.88 1.68 -19.90
CA ALA A 47 -7.84 1.04 -20.70
C ALA A 47 -6.63 0.56 -19.86
N HIS A 48 -6.39 1.22 -18.73
CA HIS A 48 -5.27 0.94 -17.82
C HIS A 48 -5.69 0.16 -16.56
N ALA A 49 -7.00 -0.04 -16.35
CA ALA A 49 -7.55 -0.70 -15.17
C ALA A 49 -7.02 -2.12 -14.98
N GLY A 50 -6.83 -2.88 -16.07
CA GLY A 50 -6.27 -4.23 -15.99
C GLY A 50 -4.85 -4.28 -15.40
N LYS A 51 -3.99 -3.34 -15.80
CA LYS A 51 -2.62 -3.23 -15.27
C LYS A 51 -2.61 -2.76 -13.82
N ALA A 52 -3.49 -1.83 -13.45
CA ALA A 52 -3.63 -1.37 -12.08
C ALA A 52 -4.12 -2.50 -11.15
N LEU A 53 -5.12 -3.28 -11.59
CA LEU A 53 -5.61 -4.46 -10.87
C LEU A 53 -4.51 -5.50 -10.66
N ALA A 54 -3.70 -5.79 -11.69
CA ALA A 54 -2.60 -6.75 -11.57
C ALA A 54 -1.57 -6.31 -10.51
N LYS A 55 -1.16 -5.04 -10.52
CA LYS A 55 -0.21 -4.51 -9.53
C LYS A 55 -0.78 -4.49 -8.11
N LEU A 56 -2.06 -4.13 -7.95
CA LEU A 56 -2.72 -4.16 -6.63
C LEU A 56 -2.85 -5.59 -6.10
N GLN A 57 -3.09 -6.56 -6.99
CA GLN A 57 -3.14 -7.97 -6.63
C GLN A 57 -1.76 -8.49 -6.18
N GLU A 58 -0.70 -8.15 -6.92
CA GLU A 58 0.69 -8.46 -6.55
C GLU A 58 1.05 -7.89 -5.17
N ALA A 59 0.77 -6.60 -4.95
CA ALA A 59 0.99 -5.96 -3.66
C ALA A 59 0.18 -6.62 -2.52
N LEU A 60 -1.07 -7.02 -2.78
CA LEU A 60 -1.89 -7.73 -1.81
C LEU A 60 -1.29 -9.09 -1.45
N ASP A 61 -0.77 -9.82 -2.43
CA ASP A 61 -0.17 -11.13 -2.24
C ASP A 61 1.15 -11.04 -1.46
N GLU A 62 1.96 -10.00 -1.72
CA GLU A 62 3.14 -9.67 -0.93
C GLU A 62 2.80 -9.34 0.52
N VAL A 63 1.82 -8.46 0.77
CA VAL A 63 1.40 -8.10 2.14
C VAL A 63 0.86 -9.32 2.88
N LYS A 64 0.14 -10.22 2.20
CA LYS A 64 -0.30 -11.49 2.78
C LYS A 64 0.88 -12.41 3.09
N ALA A 65 1.91 -12.45 2.26
CA ALA A 65 3.13 -13.21 2.52
C ALA A 65 3.85 -12.71 3.78
N ILE A 66 4.10 -11.41 3.86
CA ILE A 66 4.69 -10.78 5.05
C ILE A 66 3.83 -11.04 6.30
N GLY A 67 2.51 -11.02 6.16
CA GLY A 67 1.58 -11.35 7.24
C GLY A 67 1.68 -12.80 7.72
N ARG A 68 2.00 -13.76 6.84
CA ARG A 68 2.28 -15.16 7.22
C ARG A 68 3.61 -15.26 7.96
N ASP A 69 4.67 -14.67 7.42
CA ASP A 69 5.99 -14.69 8.06
C ASP A 69 5.94 -14.05 9.46
N ALA A 70 5.23 -12.93 9.61
CA ALA A 70 5.02 -12.30 10.90
C ALA A 70 4.27 -13.19 11.90
N ARG A 71 3.34 -14.04 11.44
CA ARG A 71 2.66 -15.01 12.30
C ARG A 71 3.63 -16.08 12.78
N ASP A 72 4.50 -16.58 11.91
CA ASP A 72 5.50 -17.59 12.26
C ASP A 72 6.48 -17.05 13.32
N LEU A 73 6.84 -15.76 13.21
CA LEU A 73 7.67 -15.09 14.23
C LEU A 73 7.03 -15.02 15.62
N ARG A 74 5.70 -15.07 15.75
CA ARG A 74 5.03 -15.10 17.06
C ARG A 74 5.19 -16.43 17.78
N HIS A 75 5.47 -17.48 17.03
CA HIS A 75 5.57 -18.85 17.53
C HIS A 75 7.02 -19.33 17.60
N LEU A 76 7.98 -18.42 17.45
CA LEU A 76 9.40 -18.72 17.67
C LEU A 76 9.65 -19.06 19.13
N ASP A 77 10.39 -20.14 19.34
CA ASP A 77 11.00 -20.44 20.62
C ASP A 77 12.37 -19.75 20.75
N ALA A 78 12.75 -19.44 21.98
CA ALA A 78 14.09 -18.92 22.25
C ALA A 78 15.15 -19.98 21.92
N PRO A 79 16.24 -19.62 21.20
CA PRO A 79 17.27 -20.57 20.81
C PRO A 79 18.02 -21.16 22.03
N TYR A 80 18.04 -20.42 23.13
CA TYR A 80 18.61 -20.84 24.40
C TYR A 80 17.66 -20.50 25.55
N ASN A 81 17.72 -21.29 26.63
CA ASN A 81 16.84 -21.17 27.79
C ASN A 81 17.23 -20.01 28.75
N ASP A 82 18.05 -19.06 28.30
CA ASP A 82 18.47 -17.93 29.12
C ASP A 82 17.40 -16.81 29.16
N PRO A 83 17.36 -16.01 30.24
CA PRO A 83 16.36 -14.95 30.38
C PRO A 83 16.40 -13.87 29.30
N TYR A 84 17.57 -13.58 28.71
CA TYR A 84 17.71 -12.54 27.70
C TYR A 84 17.13 -12.99 26.36
N SER A 85 17.46 -14.21 25.91
CA SER A 85 16.91 -14.79 24.69
C SER A 85 15.38 -14.92 24.75
N LYS A 86 14.84 -15.37 25.89
CA LYS A 86 13.39 -15.42 26.10
C LYS A 86 12.73 -14.06 25.99
N ARG A 87 13.32 -13.03 26.61
CA ARG A 87 12.78 -11.67 26.54
C ARG A 87 12.84 -11.11 25.13
N ALA A 88 13.93 -11.36 24.39
CA ALA A 88 14.07 -10.92 23.01
C ALA A 88 12.97 -11.53 22.11
N VAL A 89 12.74 -12.84 22.22
CA VAL A 89 11.67 -13.52 21.48
C VAL A 89 10.29 -13.01 21.86
N GLN A 90 10.02 -12.76 23.14
CA GLN A 90 8.75 -12.17 23.59
C GLN A 90 8.50 -10.79 22.99
N GLU A 91 9.50 -9.91 22.95
CA GLU A 91 9.37 -8.57 22.36
C GLU A 91 9.15 -8.64 20.83
N ILE A 92 9.83 -9.57 20.15
CA ILE A 92 9.61 -9.82 18.71
C ILE A 92 8.19 -10.31 18.47
N ALA A 93 7.75 -11.33 19.21
CA ALA A 93 6.40 -11.89 19.10
C ALA A 93 5.32 -10.83 19.37
N LYS A 94 5.54 -9.95 20.36
CA LYS A 94 4.65 -8.83 20.66
C LYS A 94 4.56 -7.85 19.49
N ARG A 95 5.69 -7.42 18.92
CA ARG A 95 5.68 -6.50 17.75
C ARG A 95 5.08 -7.13 16.49
N ALA A 96 5.24 -8.44 16.35
CA ALA A 96 4.64 -9.20 15.26
C ALA A 96 3.14 -9.46 15.47
N SER A 97 2.57 -9.18 16.66
CA SER A 97 1.17 -9.43 17.04
C SER A 97 0.14 -8.64 16.22
N ASP A 98 -1.14 -9.01 16.34
CA ASP A 98 -2.28 -8.30 15.74
C ASP A 98 -2.83 -7.20 16.65
N GLU A 99 -2.12 -6.85 17.72
CA GLU A 99 -2.52 -5.76 18.60
C GLU A 99 -2.37 -4.39 17.93
N GLN A 100 -3.11 -3.40 18.43
CA GLN A 100 -3.05 -2.05 17.89
C GLN A 100 -1.63 -1.47 18.02
N GLY A 101 -1.11 -0.92 16.92
CA GLY A 101 0.26 -0.41 16.85
C GLY A 101 1.34 -1.47 16.56
N CYS A 102 0.96 -2.74 16.41
CA CYS A 102 1.86 -3.82 16.01
C CYS A 102 1.79 -4.08 14.49
N HIS A 103 2.82 -4.75 13.96
CA HIS A 103 2.96 -4.99 12.53
C HIS A 103 1.87 -5.91 11.96
N GLY A 104 1.39 -6.89 12.75
CA GLY A 104 0.32 -7.79 12.31
C GLY A 104 -0.98 -7.05 12.00
N LYS A 105 -1.37 -6.10 12.87
CA LYS A 105 -2.54 -5.23 12.65
C LYS A 105 -2.36 -4.36 11.41
N ALA A 106 -1.20 -3.72 11.26
CA ALA A 106 -0.89 -2.87 10.12
C ALA A 106 -0.98 -3.64 8.78
N ASN A 107 -0.41 -4.85 8.72
CA ASN A 107 -0.48 -5.70 7.53
C ASN A 107 -1.91 -6.15 7.22
N LYS A 108 -2.70 -6.50 8.26
CA LYS A 108 -4.12 -6.87 8.10
C LYS A 108 -4.95 -5.71 7.55
N ASP A 109 -4.73 -4.51 8.08
CA ASP A 109 -5.44 -3.31 7.64
C ASP A 109 -5.07 -2.95 6.20
N LEU A 110 -3.77 -2.98 5.87
CA LEU A 110 -3.30 -2.72 4.51
C LEU A 110 -3.85 -3.74 3.51
N ALA A 111 -3.85 -5.04 3.85
CA ALA A 111 -4.44 -6.08 3.01
C ALA A 111 -5.94 -5.83 2.77
N THR A 112 -6.67 -5.41 3.81
CA THR A 112 -8.09 -5.06 3.71
C THR A 112 -8.29 -3.85 2.79
N THR A 113 -7.48 -2.81 2.94
CA THR A 113 -7.53 -1.62 2.07
C THR A 113 -7.25 -1.96 0.61
N LEU A 114 -6.22 -2.77 0.34
CA LEU A 114 -5.88 -3.19 -1.02
C LEU A 114 -7.00 -4.02 -1.65
N GLN A 115 -7.60 -4.95 -0.90
CA GLN A 115 -8.75 -5.72 -1.37
C GLN A 115 -9.94 -4.81 -1.72
N ASN A 116 -10.27 -3.85 -0.86
CA ASN A 116 -11.34 -2.89 -1.12
C ASN A 116 -11.07 -2.06 -2.38
N MET A 117 -9.82 -1.65 -2.62
CA MET A 117 -9.45 -0.94 -3.85
C MET A 117 -9.64 -1.82 -5.09
N ILE A 118 -9.20 -3.08 -5.04
CA ILE A 118 -9.40 -4.05 -6.13
C ILE A 118 -10.89 -4.21 -6.45
N ASP A 119 -11.72 -4.39 -5.42
CA ASP A 119 -13.16 -4.62 -5.58
C ASP A 119 -13.86 -3.38 -6.16
N ASN A 120 -13.49 -2.18 -5.70
CA ASN A 120 -14.00 -0.93 -6.24
C ASN A 120 -13.63 -0.74 -7.71
N ILE A 121 -12.40 -1.03 -8.10
CA ILE A 121 -11.95 -0.90 -9.50
C ILE A 121 -12.70 -1.90 -10.39
N LYS A 122 -12.87 -3.15 -9.94
CA LYS A 122 -13.65 -4.16 -10.67
C LYS A 122 -15.09 -3.72 -10.88
N ALA A 123 -15.73 -3.16 -9.83
CA ALA A 123 -17.09 -2.64 -9.92
C ALA A 123 -17.19 -1.48 -10.93
N MET A 124 -16.24 -0.53 -10.89
CA MET A 124 -16.22 0.59 -11.83
C MET A 124 -16.04 0.15 -13.29
N VAL A 125 -15.15 -0.81 -13.56
CA VAL A 125 -14.94 -1.34 -14.92
C VAL A 125 -16.21 -2.01 -15.43
N LEU A 126 -16.86 -2.84 -14.61
CA LEU A 126 -18.12 -3.50 -14.97
C LEU A 126 -19.25 -2.49 -15.24
N GLU A 127 -19.34 -1.43 -14.43
CA GLU A 127 -20.32 -0.35 -14.65
C GLU A 127 -20.08 0.36 -15.98
N HIS A 128 -18.82 0.69 -16.28
CA HIS A 128 -18.44 1.30 -17.55
C HIS A 128 -18.78 0.41 -18.76
N GLU A 129 -18.45 -0.88 -18.73
CA GLU A 129 -18.79 -1.84 -19.79
C GLU A 129 -20.31 -1.97 -20.00
N ASN A 130 -21.08 -1.94 -18.90
CA ASN A 130 -22.53 -1.97 -18.97
C ASN A 130 -23.12 -0.70 -19.58
N ALA A 131 -22.57 0.47 -19.26
CA ALA A 131 -22.97 1.74 -19.85
C ALA A 131 -22.67 1.77 -21.36
N GLU A 132 -21.47 1.34 -21.77
CA GLU A 132 -21.08 1.23 -23.17
C GLU A 132 -22.00 0.29 -23.97
N ARG A 133 -22.34 -0.87 -23.40
CA ARG A 133 -23.26 -1.82 -24.04
C ARG A 133 -24.66 -1.25 -24.21
N LYS A 134 -25.19 -0.54 -23.21
CA LYS A 134 -26.50 0.13 -23.29
C LYS A 134 -26.49 1.22 -24.37
N ASN A 135 -25.43 2.02 -24.44
CA ASN A 135 -25.30 3.08 -25.45
C ASN A 135 -25.22 2.50 -26.87
N LYS A 136 -24.45 1.43 -27.08
CA LYS A 136 -24.38 0.74 -28.38
C LYS A 136 -25.71 0.11 -28.80
N GLY A 137 -26.49 -0.43 -27.86
CA GLY A 137 -27.80 -1.01 -28.13
C GLY A 137 -28.88 0.03 -28.52
N ILE A 138 -28.77 1.28 -28.05
CA ILE A 138 -29.73 2.35 -28.36
C ILE A 138 -29.40 3.03 -29.71
N GLY A 139 -28.13 3.06 -30.13
CA GLY A 139 -27.70 3.65 -31.40
C GLY A 139 -27.95 2.79 -32.64
N GLY A 140 -28.16 1.47 -32.49
CA GLY A 140 -28.28 0.52 -33.60
C GLY A 140 -29.67 0.41 -34.25
N ASN A 141 -30.70 1.09 -33.72
CA ASN A 141 -32.09 0.95 -34.20
C ASN A 141 -32.57 2.13 -35.07
N ARG A 142 -31.64 2.80 -35.78
CA ARG A 142 -31.94 3.85 -36.77
C ARG A 142 -31.30 3.50 -38.11
N SER A 143 -31.84 2.52 -38.81
CA SER A 143 -31.62 2.29 -40.25
C SER A 143 -32.84 1.61 -40.83
#